data_AF-A0A168GFH9-F1
#
_entry.id   AF-A0A168GFH9-F1
#
_cell.length_a   1.000
_cell.length_b   1.000
_cell.length_c   1.000
_cell.angle_alpha   90.00
_cell.angle_beta   90.00
_cell.angle_gamma   90.00
#
_symmetry.space_group_name_H-M   'P 1'
#
loop_
_entity.id
_entity.type
_entity.pdbx_description
1 polymer ?
#
loop_
_entity_poly.entity_id
_entity_poly.type
_entity_poly.pdbx_seq_one_letter_code
_entity_poly.pdbx_strand_id
1 'polypeptide(L)'
;MPSDEMELDLPASFSLFSELPPEIRLRIWHYSLPGPRIVPIRCGVDQLAPGSLRSLAAATGCTTTTPNPTNLHICAESRAEAIKSYRRCFGFAYRPGHIYFNPSRDVLYFGPRKGYMNTEAQFRTCMTMCNSSELAAVRRVAVSDAIFWIDDTYRSMTAASITMDVLRIIDQRLPNLEELVFVPREEDEACRYDLDETLQRMHDQIDTAVNTLAQQNIVYRVPAWHISCLETLHNAAG
;
A
#
# COMPACT_ATOMS: atom_id res chain seq x y z
N MET A 1 -53.36 19.83 16.63
CA MET A 1 -52.87 18.52 16.15
C MET A 1 -52.87 18.56 14.63
N PRO A 2 -51.80 19.00 13.95
CA PRO A 2 -51.61 18.69 12.55
C PRO A 2 -50.86 17.36 12.45
N SER A 3 -51.37 16.47 11.60
CA SER A 3 -50.77 15.18 11.29
C SER A 3 -49.58 15.43 10.37
N ASP A 4 -48.36 15.33 10.90
CA ASP A 4 -47.15 15.26 10.08
C ASP A 4 -47.17 13.94 9.31
N GLU A 5 -47.54 14.02 8.02
CA GLU A 5 -47.30 12.95 7.06
C GLU A 5 -45.80 12.81 6.85
N MET A 6 -45.23 11.79 7.48
CA MET A 6 -43.83 11.39 7.30
C MET A 6 -43.69 10.74 5.92
N GLU A 7 -43.44 11.57 4.90
CA GLU A 7 -43.09 11.14 3.54
C GLU A 7 -41.73 10.42 3.61
N LEU A 8 -41.78 9.09 3.66
CA LEU A 8 -40.61 8.23 3.62
C LEU A 8 -40.08 8.21 2.19
N ASP A 9 -39.06 9.04 1.94
CA ASP A 9 -38.31 9.14 0.70
C ASP A 9 -37.65 7.77 0.37
N LEU A 10 -38.37 6.93 -0.38
CA LEU A 10 -37.84 5.64 -0.83
C LEU A 10 -36.74 5.90 -1.87
N PRO A 11 -35.59 5.21 -1.79
CA PRO A 11 -34.50 5.43 -2.73
C PRO A 11 -34.96 5.13 -4.15
N ALA A 12 -34.80 6.10 -5.06
CA ALA A 12 -35.13 5.95 -6.47
C ALA A 12 -34.38 4.74 -7.05
N SER A 13 -35.12 3.71 -7.50
CA SER A 13 -34.52 2.51 -8.08
C SER A 13 -34.15 2.74 -9.55
N PHE A 14 -32.87 2.65 -9.90
CA PHE A 14 -32.42 2.70 -11.30
C PHE A 14 -32.49 1.31 -11.94
N SER A 15 -33.63 0.97 -12.57
CA SER A 15 -33.86 -0.34 -13.22
C SER A 15 -33.26 -0.47 -14.62
N LEU A 16 -32.92 0.64 -15.28
CA LEU A 16 -32.46 0.65 -16.68
C LEU A 16 -31.08 -0.01 -16.88
N PHE A 17 -30.29 -0.17 -15.81
CA PHE A 17 -28.97 -0.79 -15.92
C PHE A 17 -29.05 -2.21 -16.50
N SER A 18 -30.04 -3.00 -16.09
CA SER A 18 -30.22 -4.38 -16.57
C SER A 18 -30.67 -4.48 -18.03
N GLU A 19 -31.23 -3.42 -18.60
CA GLU A 19 -31.66 -3.37 -20.00
C GLU A 19 -30.49 -3.14 -20.97
N LEU A 20 -29.33 -2.74 -20.45
CA LEU A 20 -28.12 -2.57 -21.25
C LEU A 20 -27.59 -3.92 -21.74
N PRO A 21 -27.06 -3.98 -22.99
CA PRO A 21 -26.35 -5.15 -23.47
C PRO A 21 -25.22 -5.58 -22.51
N PRO A 22 -24.96 -6.90 -22.36
CA PRO A 22 -23.95 -7.41 -21.43
C PRO A 22 -22.57 -6.74 -21.60
N GLU A 23 -22.15 -6.49 -22.84
CA GLU A 23 -20.86 -5.86 -23.13
C GLU A 23 -20.76 -4.46 -22.53
N ILE A 24 -21.85 -3.68 -22.59
CA ILE A 24 -21.91 -2.34 -22.01
C ILE A 24 -21.91 -2.42 -20.49
N ARG A 25 -22.68 -3.33 -19.89
CA ARG A 25 -22.70 -3.54 -18.43
C ARG A 25 -21.31 -3.92 -17.91
N LEU A 26 -20.62 -4.84 -18.58
CA LEU A 26 -19.26 -5.23 -18.24
C LEU A 26 -18.26 -4.07 -18.36
N ARG A 27 -18.37 -3.24 -19.41
CA ARG A 27 -17.54 -2.02 -19.51
C ARG A 27 -17.82 -1.05 -18.38
N ILE A 28 -19.08 -0.82 -18.02
CA ILE A 28 -19.44 0.04 -16.87
C ILE A 28 -18.84 -0.53 -15.58
N TRP A 29 -18.91 -1.84 -15.36
CA TRP A 29 -18.28 -2.45 -14.19
C TRP A 29 -16.76 -2.31 -14.19
N HIS A 30 -16.12 -2.48 -15.35
CA HIS A 30 -14.68 -2.31 -15.49
C HIS A 30 -14.22 -0.88 -15.19
N TYR A 31 -14.94 0.12 -15.73
CA TYR A 31 -14.62 1.53 -15.50
C TYR A 31 -15.08 2.05 -14.12
N SER A 32 -15.98 1.36 -13.44
CA SER A 32 -16.36 1.68 -12.05
C SER A 32 -15.48 1.01 -11.00
N LEU A 33 -14.47 0.21 -11.40
CA LEU A 33 -13.41 -0.22 -10.48
C LEU A 33 -12.68 1.01 -9.94
N PRO A 34 -12.19 0.97 -8.69
CA PRO A 34 -11.46 2.09 -8.14
C PRO A 34 -10.23 2.43 -9.01
N GLY A 35 -9.89 3.71 -9.00
CA GLY A 35 -8.63 4.20 -9.56
C GLY A 35 -7.42 3.62 -8.81
N PRO A 36 -6.21 4.09 -9.14
CA PRO A 36 -5.06 3.81 -8.30
C PRO A 36 -5.35 4.17 -6.84
N ARG A 37 -4.72 3.47 -5.90
CA ARG A 37 -4.95 3.70 -4.47
C ARG A 37 -3.74 3.24 -3.69
N ILE A 38 -3.50 3.94 -2.59
CA ILE A 38 -2.49 3.57 -1.62
C ILE A 38 -3.06 2.47 -0.71
N VAL A 39 -2.33 1.37 -0.59
CA VAL A 39 -2.69 0.24 0.27
C VAL A 39 -1.65 0.16 1.38
N PRO A 40 -1.88 0.84 2.53
CA PRO A 40 -1.02 0.72 3.70
C PRO A 40 -1.10 -0.70 4.21
N ILE A 41 0.05 -1.36 4.25
CA ILE A 41 0.21 -2.67 4.85
C ILE A 41 0.38 -2.51 6.36
N ARG A 42 0.00 -3.55 7.12
CA ARG A 42 0.41 -3.79 8.50
C ARG A 42 0.64 -5.28 8.69
N CYS A 43 1.79 -5.66 9.21
CA CYS A 43 2.16 -7.05 9.42
C CYS A 43 2.51 -7.27 10.89
N GLY A 44 2.02 -8.38 11.44
CA GLY A 44 2.12 -8.68 12.87
C GLY A 44 0.99 -8.09 13.70
N VAL A 45 0.88 -8.56 14.94
CA VAL A 45 -0.12 -8.06 15.89
C VAL A 45 0.27 -6.66 16.36
N ASP A 46 -0.57 -5.67 16.05
CA ASP A 46 -0.64 -4.45 16.85
C ASP A 46 -1.07 -4.85 18.27
N GLN A 47 -0.81 -4.03 19.30
CA GLN A 47 -1.32 -4.22 20.68
C GLN A 47 -2.87 -4.08 20.77
N LEU A 48 -3.58 -4.52 19.75
CA LEU A 48 -5.03 -4.62 19.70
C LEU A 48 -5.49 -5.60 20.77
N ALA A 49 -6.67 -5.33 21.33
CA ALA A 49 -7.33 -6.20 22.30
C ALA A 49 -7.28 -7.67 21.83
N PRO A 50 -6.78 -8.60 22.68
CA PRO A 50 -6.77 -10.02 22.38
C PRO A 50 -8.16 -10.49 21.95
N GLY A 51 -8.27 -11.17 20.81
CA GLY A 51 -9.52 -11.76 20.33
C GLY A 51 -10.30 -10.98 19.27
N SER A 52 -9.82 -9.83 18.79
CA SER A 52 -10.46 -9.17 17.63
C SER A 52 -10.22 -9.94 16.32
N LEU A 53 -11.19 -9.89 15.38
CA LEU A 53 -11.04 -10.50 14.04
C LEU A 53 -9.80 -10.00 13.29
N ARG A 54 -9.41 -8.73 13.53
CA ARG A 54 -8.19 -8.13 12.96
C ARG A 54 -6.92 -8.75 13.53
N SER A 55 -6.92 -9.13 14.82
CA SER A 55 -5.80 -9.83 15.46
C SER A 55 -5.60 -11.22 14.85
N LEU A 56 -6.69 -11.95 14.58
CA LEU A 56 -6.62 -13.25 13.90
C LEU A 56 -6.15 -13.11 12.43
N ALA A 57 -6.62 -12.09 11.72
CA ALA A 57 -6.16 -11.78 10.37
C ALA A 57 -4.66 -11.45 10.35
N ALA A 58 -4.18 -10.62 11.30
CA ALA A 58 -2.78 -10.26 11.44
C ALA A 58 -1.86 -11.45 11.79
N ALA A 59 -2.40 -12.51 12.40
CA ALA A 59 -1.67 -13.75 12.65
C ALA A 59 -1.49 -14.62 11.39
N THR A 60 -2.29 -14.38 10.34
CA THR A 60 -2.32 -15.21 9.12
C THR A 60 -1.91 -14.49 7.85
N GLY A 61 -1.61 -13.19 7.94
CA GLY A 61 -1.19 -12.36 6.83
C GLY A 61 -1.06 -10.91 7.24
N CYS A 62 -0.76 -10.05 6.26
CA CYS A 62 -0.83 -8.62 6.48
C CYS A 62 -2.28 -8.11 6.38
N THR A 63 -2.52 -6.98 7.03
CA THR A 63 -3.82 -6.28 7.06
C THR A 63 -3.67 -4.88 6.49
N THR A 64 -4.78 -4.23 6.15
CA THR A 64 -4.81 -2.86 5.65
C THR A 64 -5.98 -2.10 6.26
N THR A 65 -5.88 -0.76 6.27
CA THR A 65 -7.01 0.13 6.57
C THR A 65 -7.76 0.54 5.31
N THR A 66 -7.24 0.25 4.11
CA THR A 66 -7.94 0.54 2.85
C THR A 66 -9.17 -0.36 2.72
N PRO A 67 -10.36 0.22 2.46
CA PRO A 67 -11.57 -0.57 2.29
C PRO A 67 -11.48 -1.47 1.06
N ASN A 68 -12.22 -2.58 1.10
CA ASN A 68 -12.37 -3.45 -0.06
C ASN A 68 -13.04 -2.67 -1.20
N PRO A 69 -12.62 -2.88 -2.48
CA PRO A 69 -13.32 -2.30 -3.62
C PRO A 69 -14.83 -2.56 -3.54
N THR A 70 -15.64 -1.50 -3.61
CA THR A 70 -17.10 -1.57 -3.48
C THR A 70 -17.70 -2.57 -4.48
N ASN A 71 -17.13 -2.67 -5.68
CA ASN A 71 -17.51 -3.60 -6.76
C ASN A 71 -17.58 -5.07 -6.31
N LEU A 72 -16.78 -5.47 -5.31
CA LEU A 72 -16.83 -6.83 -4.76
C LEU A 72 -18.13 -7.12 -3.99
N HIS A 73 -18.90 -6.09 -3.65
CA HIS A 73 -20.06 -6.16 -2.77
C HIS A 73 -21.37 -5.68 -3.42
N ILE A 74 -21.33 -5.03 -4.59
CA ILE A 74 -22.54 -4.50 -5.26
C ILE A 74 -23.47 -5.64 -5.72
N CYS A 75 -23.00 -6.49 -6.64
CA CYS A 75 -23.77 -7.60 -7.19
C CYS A 75 -22.83 -8.70 -7.73
N ALA A 76 -23.39 -9.83 -8.16
CA ALA A 76 -22.60 -10.96 -8.67
C ALA A 76 -21.79 -10.59 -9.93
N GLU A 77 -22.37 -9.80 -10.84
CA GLU A 77 -21.70 -9.36 -12.07
C GLU A 77 -20.54 -8.39 -11.78
N SER A 78 -20.79 -7.39 -10.93
CA SER A 78 -19.76 -6.43 -10.50
C SER A 78 -18.58 -7.14 -9.82
N ARG A 79 -18.88 -8.13 -8.96
CA ARG A 79 -17.86 -8.96 -8.30
C ARG A 79 -17.05 -9.77 -9.31
N ALA A 80 -17.71 -10.39 -10.29
CA ALA A 80 -17.05 -11.19 -11.31
C ALA A 80 -16.09 -10.32 -12.15
N GLU A 81 -16.46 -9.07 -12.43
CA GLU A 81 -15.58 -8.12 -13.12
C GLU A 81 -14.41 -7.68 -12.23
N ALA A 82 -14.67 -7.37 -10.96
CA ALA A 82 -13.64 -6.90 -10.02
C ALA A 82 -12.55 -7.95 -9.75
N ILE A 83 -12.89 -9.23 -9.61
CA ILE A 83 -11.93 -10.30 -9.33
C ILE A 83 -10.99 -10.57 -10.53
N LYS A 84 -11.31 -10.11 -11.74
CA LYS A 84 -10.36 -10.15 -12.88
C LYS A 84 -9.13 -9.28 -12.63
N SER A 85 -9.31 -8.16 -11.91
CA SER A 85 -8.26 -7.18 -11.64
C SER A 85 -7.69 -7.26 -10.22
N TYR A 86 -8.52 -7.63 -9.25
CA TYR A 86 -8.15 -7.70 -7.82
C TYR A 86 -7.99 -9.14 -7.34
N ARG A 87 -6.90 -9.40 -6.63
CA ARG A 87 -6.65 -10.69 -5.98
C ARG A 87 -6.42 -10.49 -4.49
N ARG A 88 -6.75 -11.50 -3.70
CA ARG A 88 -6.40 -11.51 -2.27
C ARG A 88 -4.93 -11.87 -2.11
N CYS A 89 -4.14 -10.94 -1.60
CA CYS A 89 -2.68 -11.03 -1.50
C CYS A 89 -2.17 -10.80 -0.08
N PHE A 90 -0.89 -11.10 0.14
CA PHE A 90 -0.12 -10.84 1.35
C PHE A 90 -0.52 -11.71 2.54
N GLY A 91 -0.80 -12.99 2.26
CA GLY A 91 -0.97 -14.01 3.30
C GLY A 91 0.36 -14.61 3.75
N PHE A 92 0.41 -15.13 4.97
CA PHE A 92 1.62 -15.75 5.53
C PHE A 92 1.60 -17.26 5.38
N ALA A 93 2.79 -17.84 5.23
CA ALA A 93 2.98 -19.29 5.19
C ALA A 93 2.03 -20.00 4.22
N TYR A 94 1.94 -19.46 2.99
CA TYR A 94 1.09 -19.97 1.90
C TYR A 94 -0.43 -19.95 2.17
N ARG A 95 -0.87 -19.25 3.21
CA ARG A 95 -2.30 -19.00 3.43
C ARG A 95 -2.78 -17.88 2.50
N PRO A 96 -4.07 -17.90 2.12
CA PRO A 96 -4.63 -16.80 1.34
C PRO A 96 -4.58 -15.50 2.15
N GLY A 97 -4.15 -14.43 1.51
CA GLY A 97 -4.18 -13.11 2.12
C GLY A 97 -5.59 -12.54 2.29
N HIS A 98 -5.66 -11.39 2.95
CA HIS A 98 -6.92 -10.71 3.28
C HIS A 98 -7.09 -9.39 2.51
N ILE A 99 -6.05 -8.95 1.79
CA ILE A 99 -6.00 -7.65 1.13
C ILE A 99 -6.31 -7.85 -0.35
N TYR A 100 -7.40 -7.26 -0.83
CA TYR A 100 -7.64 -7.16 -2.26
C TYR A 100 -6.68 -6.14 -2.86
N PHE A 101 -5.77 -6.61 -3.72
CA PHE A 101 -4.72 -5.82 -4.33
C PHE A 101 -4.74 -5.99 -5.85
N ASN A 102 -4.61 -4.88 -6.57
CA ASN A 102 -4.43 -4.86 -8.03
C ASN A 102 -2.98 -4.42 -8.33
N PRO A 103 -2.08 -5.34 -8.73
CA PRO A 103 -0.68 -5.00 -8.91
C PRO A 103 -0.40 -4.00 -10.03
N SER A 104 -1.33 -3.83 -10.98
CA SER A 104 -1.22 -2.87 -12.08
C SER A 104 -1.70 -1.46 -11.72
N ARG A 105 -2.41 -1.28 -10.60
CA ARG A 105 -3.02 0.01 -10.18
C ARG A 105 -2.60 0.44 -8.77
N ASP A 106 -2.71 -0.46 -7.81
CA ASP A 106 -2.49 -0.17 -6.39
C ASP A 106 -1.00 0.07 -6.07
N VAL A 107 -0.73 0.96 -5.11
CA VAL A 107 0.61 1.22 -4.56
C VAL A 107 0.69 0.59 -3.18
N LEU A 108 1.64 -0.33 -2.97
CA LEU A 108 1.83 -0.98 -1.68
C LEU A 108 2.60 -0.05 -0.74
N TYR A 109 2.02 0.36 0.38
CA TYR A 109 2.64 1.35 1.26
C TYR A 109 3.08 0.76 2.61
N PHE A 110 4.35 0.95 2.95
CA PHE A 110 4.93 0.67 4.25
C PHE A 110 5.02 1.96 5.06
N GLY A 111 3.92 2.30 5.74
CA GLY A 111 3.82 3.49 6.59
C GLY A 111 4.45 3.33 7.97
N PRO A 112 4.53 4.44 8.74
CA PRO A 112 5.12 4.46 10.07
C PRO A 112 4.35 3.58 11.05
N ARG A 113 5.07 2.90 11.96
CA ARG A 113 4.48 2.10 13.03
C ARG A 113 5.16 2.41 14.36
N LYS A 114 4.36 2.79 15.36
CA LYS A 114 4.85 3.13 16.71
C LYS A 114 5.58 1.96 17.35
N GLY A 115 6.69 2.26 18.03
CA GLY A 115 7.51 1.31 18.79
C GLY A 115 8.83 0.98 18.10
N TYR A 116 9.78 0.51 18.91
CA TYR A 116 11.17 0.30 18.51
C TYR A 116 11.28 -0.61 17.28
N MET A 117 11.79 -0.06 16.17
CA MET A 117 11.98 -0.74 14.89
C MET A 117 10.72 -1.36 14.27
N ASN A 118 9.51 -1.02 14.73
CA ASN A 118 8.29 -1.67 14.25
C ASN A 118 8.00 -1.41 12.76
N THR A 119 8.36 -0.22 12.25
CA THR A 119 8.26 0.12 10.82
C THR A 119 9.14 -0.80 9.96
N GLU A 120 10.40 -0.98 10.37
CA GLU A 120 11.37 -1.84 9.69
C GLU A 120 11.01 -3.32 9.79
N ALA A 121 10.63 -3.77 11.00
CA ALA A 121 10.22 -5.14 11.26
C ALA A 121 8.98 -5.53 10.45
N GLN A 122 8.02 -4.62 10.27
CA GLN A 122 6.86 -4.84 9.40
C GLN A 122 7.28 -5.09 7.95
N PHE A 123 8.16 -4.23 7.41
CA PHE A 123 8.67 -4.36 6.05
C PHE A 123 9.35 -5.73 5.88
N ARG A 124 10.29 -6.07 6.78
CA ARG A 124 10.97 -7.38 6.73
C ARG A 124 10.02 -8.56 6.85
N THR A 125 9.04 -8.48 7.75
CA THR A 125 8.04 -9.53 7.94
C THR A 125 7.25 -9.75 6.65
N CYS A 126 6.78 -8.68 6.00
CA CYS A 126 6.07 -8.79 4.73
C CYS A 126 6.95 -9.46 3.66
N MET A 127 8.18 -8.97 3.48
CA MET A 127 9.09 -9.49 2.46
C MET A 127 9.47 -10.96 2.70
N THR A 128 9.56 -11.38 3.95
CA THR A 128 9.94 -12.75 4.34
C THR A 128 8.76 -13.73 4.26
N MET A 129 7.59 -13.33 4.76
CA MET A 129 6.48 -14.24 5.03
C MET A 129 5.46 -14.33 3.89
N CYS A 130 5.36 -13.30 3.05
CA CYS A 130 4.47 -13.28 1.89
C CYS A 130 4.99 -14.17 0.76
N ASN A 131 4.07 -14.68 -0.06
CA ASN A 131 4.40 -15.54 -1.18
C ASN A 131 5.23 -14.78 -2.23
N SER A 132 6.33 -15.39 -2.68
CA SER A 132 7.21 -14.82 -3.71
C SER A 132 6.49 -14.47 -5.00
N SER A 133 5.44 -15.21 -5.41
CA SER A 133 4.68 -14.88 -6.62
C SER A 133 3.79 -13.65 -6.47
N GLU A 134 3.28 -13.41 -5.26
CA GLU A 134 2.50 -12.20 -4.94
C GLU A 134 3.43 -10.98 -4.88
N LEU A 135 4.58 -11.12 -4.23
CA LEU A 135 5.61 -10.08 -4.18
C LEU A 135 6.16 -9.75 -5.57
N ALA A 136 6.43 -10.77 -6.40
CA ALA A 136 6.86 -10.57 -7.79
C ALA A 136 5.80 -9.91 -8.68
N ALA A 137 4.52 -9.91 -8.29
CA ALA A 137 3.48 -9.21 -9.04
C ALA A 137 3.46 -7.71 -8.72
N VAL A 138 3.97 -7.28 -7.56
CA VAL A 138 3.94 -5.87 -7.12
C VAL A 138 4.81 -5.01 -8.04
N ARG A 139 4.20 -3.94 -8.58
CA ARG A 139 4.85 -3.01 -9.49
C ARG A 139 5.20 -1.66 -8.88
N ARG A 140 4.52 -1.28 -7.79
CA ARG A 140 4.73 0.01 -7.12
C ARG A 140 4.73 -0.14 -5.62
N VAL A 141 5.77 0.38 -4.98
CA VAL A 141 5.93 0.37 -3.53
C VAL A 141 6.23 1.77 -3.05
N ALA A 142 5.59 2.17 -1.96
CA ALA A 142 5.93 3.36 -1.19
C ALA A 142 6.48 2.94 0.18
N VAL A 143 7.54 3.59 0.64
CA VAL A 143 8.16 3.34 1.94
C VAL A 143 8.29 4.66 2.69
N SER A 144 7.79 4.70 3.92
CA SER A 144 7.95 5.88 4.78
C SER A 144 9.39 6.00 5.28
N ASP A 145 9.92 7.22 5.34
CA ASP A 145 11.24 7.55 5.88
C ASP A 145 11.39 7.08 7.33
N ALA A 146 10.29 6.95 8.07
CA ALA A 146 10.27 6.39 9.43
C ALA A 146 10.91 5.00 9.54
N ILE A 147 11.07 4.25 8.44
CA ILE A 147 11.80 2.98 8.44
C ILE A 147 13.28 3.13 8.80
N PHE A 148 13.87 4.30 8.54
CA PHE A 148 15.29 4.60 8.76
C PHE A 148 15.57 5.26 10.12
N TRP A 149 14.53 5.46 10.92
CA TRP A 149 14.60 6.07 12.24
C TRP A 149 14.52 5.01 13.34
N ILE A 150 15.15 5.29 14.47
CA ILE A 150 15.00 4.49 15.69
C ILE A 150 14.23 5.36 16.68
N ASP A 151 13.00 4.96 16.97
CA ASP A 151 12.02 5.78 17.67
C ASP A 151 11.93 7.16 16.97
N ASP A 152 12.16 8.24 17.70
CA ASP A 152 12.13 9.61 17.14
C ASP A 152 13.54 10.16 16.85
N THR A 153 14.57 9.30 16.85
CA THR A 153 15.97 9.71 16.66
C THR A 153 16.53 9.22 15.33
N TYR A 154 16.99 10.16 14.50
CA TYR A 154 17.75 9.86 13.29
C TYR A 154 19.22 9.62 13.60
N ARG A 155 19.77 8.50 13.11
CA ARG A 155 21.19 8.15 13.24
C ARG A 155 21.76 7.78 11.87
N SER A 156 22.55 8.67 11.27
CA SER A 156 22.98 8.56 9.87
C SER A 156 23.61 7.21 9.51
N MET A 157 24.49 6.65 10.36
CA MET A 157 25.12 5.35 10.08
C MET A 157 24.10 4.19 10.09
N THR A 158 23.17 4.20 11.05
CA THR A 158 22.12 3.16 11.12
C THR A 158 21.13 3.32 9.98
N ALA A 159 20.71 4.55 9.69
CA ALA A 159 19.82 4.88 8.58
C ALA A 159 20.40 4.39 7.25
N ALA A 160 21.67 4.72 6.96
CA ALA A 160 22.37 4.25 5.75
C ALA A 160 22.44 2.71 5.66
N SER A 161 22.72 2.03 6.77
CA SER A 161 22.72 0.55 6.80
C SER A 161 21.33 -0.03 6.51
N ILE A 162 20.27 0.54 7.09
CA ILE A 162 18.90 0.09 6.85
C ILE A 162 18.49 0.39 5.41
N THR A 163 18.86 1.54 4.84
CA THR A 163 18.61 1.87 3.43
C THR A 163 19.22 0.83 2.49
N MET A 164 20.48 0.47 2.71
CA MET A 164 21.14 -0.58 1.92
C MET A 164 20.41 -1.92 2.02
N ASP A 165 19.98 -2.31 3.21
CA ASP A 165 19.23 -3.56 3.42
C ASP A 165 17.86 -3.54 2.74
N VAL A 166 17.11 -2.44 2.88
CA VAL A 166 15.80 -2.25 2.25
C VAL A 166 15.92 -2.38 0.73
N LEU A 167 16.88 -1.67 0.13
CA LEU A 167 17.12 -1.70 -1.32
C LEU A 167 17.53 -3.10 -1.81
N ARG A 168 18.35 -3.84 -1.05
CA ARG A 168 18.71 -5.24 -1.35
C ARG A 168 17.52 -6.18 -1.26
N ILE A 169 16.69 -6.04 -0.23
CA ILE A 169 15.48 -6.85 -0.08
C ILE A 169 14.50 -6.57 -1.22
N ILE A 170 14.33 -5.31 -1.61
CA ILE A 170 13.47 -4.92 -2.73
C ILE A 170 13.94 -5.60 -4.02
N ASP A 171 15.22 -5.51 -4.36
CA ASP A 171 15.78 -6.14 -5.57
C ASP A 171 15.61 -7.67 -5.58
N GLN A 172 15.76 -8.32 -4.41
CA GLN A 172 15.60 -9.77 -4.29
C GLN A 172 14.15 -10.25 -4.30
N ARG A 173 13.22 -9.47 -3.73
CA ARG A 173 11.84 -9.91 -3.45
C ARG A 173 10.80 -9.31 -4.38
N LEU A 174 11.11 -8.19 -5.03
CA LEU A 174 10.22 -7.44 -5.93
C LEU A 174 10.86 -7.27 -7.32
N PRO A 175 11.12 -8.37 -8.06
CA PRO A 175 11.87 -8.34 -9.32
C PRO A 175 11.20 -7.55 -10.45
N ASN A 176 9.89 -7.30 -10.38
CA ASN A 176 9.13 -6.56 -11.38
C ASN A 176 8.68 -5.19 -10.87
N LEU A 177 9.39 -4.64 -9.88
CA LEU A 177 9.10 -3.30 -9.37
C LEU A 177 9.40 -2.27 -10.46
N GLU A 178 8.38 -1.50 -10.84
CA GLU A 178 8.47 -0.41 -11.82
C GLU A 178 8.79 0.91 -11.11
N GLU A 179 8.26 1.12 -9.90
CA GLU A 179 8.35 2.37 -9.16
C GLU A 179 8.57 2.16 -7.65
N LEU A 180 9.52 2.91 -7.09
CA LEU A 180 9.80 2.97 -5.66
C LEU A 180 9.68 4.41 -5.14
N VAL A 181 8.68 4.66 -4.29
CA VAL A 181 8.44 5.99 -3.72
C VAL A 181 8.92 6.03 -2.29
N PHE A 182 9.74 7.03 -1.95
CA PHE A 182 10.07 7.33 -0.56
C PHE A 182 9.17 8.47 -0.07
N VAL A 183 8.54 8.27 1.07
CA VAL A 183 7.55 9.19 1.62
C VAL A 183 8.10 9.79 2.92
N PRO A 184 8.23 11.12 3.05
CA PRO A 184 8.62 11.75 4.31
C PRO A 184 7.69 11.35 5.46
N ARG A 185 8.10 11.58 6.70
CA ARG A 185 7.20 11.35 7.85
C ARG A 185 6.13 12.44 7.84
N GLU A 186 4.91 12.08 8.23
CA GLU A 186 3.79 13.05 8.29
C GLU A 186 4.13 14.27 9.18
N GLU A 187 4.94 14.07 10.22
CA GLU A 187 5.47 15.12 11.10
C GLU A 187 6.39 16.11 10.36
N ASP A 188 7.22 15.60 9.44
CA ASP A 188 8.11 16.41 8.62
C ASP A 188 7.31 17.15 7.53
N GLU A 189 6.30 16.51 6.94
CA GLU A 189 5.39 17.15 5.99
C GLU A 189 4.57 18.29 6.63
N ALA A 190 4.21 18.14 7.91
CA ALA A 190 3.53 19.18 8.68
C ALA A 190 4.46 20.36 9.00
N CYS A 191 5.77 20.13 9.18
CA CYS A 191 6.77 21.15 9.43
C CYS A 191 7.41 21.68 8.12
N ARG A 192 6.65 22.47 7.36
CA ARG A 192 7.08 22.97 6.03
C ARG A 192 8.40 23.75 6.01
N TYR A 193 8.84 24.30 7.13
CA TYR A 193 10.09 25.08 7.20
C TYR A 193 11.34 24.22 6.99
N ASP A 194 11.31 22.96 7.42
CA ASP A 194 12.46 22.04 7.36
C ASP A 194 12.26 20.95 6.30
N LEU A 195 11.16 21.02 5.53
CA LEU A 195 10.80 20.00 4.56
C LEU A 195 11.86 19.91 3.45
N ASP A 196 12.35 21.03 2.93
CA ASP A 196 13.37 21.03 1.87
C ASP A 196 14.68 20.39 2.33
N GLU A 197 15.14 20.69 3.55
CA GLU A 197 16.33 20.05 4.14
C GLU A 197 16.10 18.56 4.38
N THR A 198 14.90 18.18 4.82
CA THR A 198 14.52 16.77 5.02
C THR A 198 14.50 16.02 3.71
N LEU A 199 13.91 16.60 2.65
CA LEU A 199 13.87 16.02 1.31
C LEU A 199 15.28 15.88 0.73
N GLN A 200 16.14 16.88 0.91
CA GLN A 200 17.53 16.82 0.46
C GLN A 200 18.31 15.72 1.18
N ARG A 201 18.19 15.63 2.52
CA ARG A 201 18.81 14.56 3.32
C ARG A 201 18.36 13.18 2.83
N MET A 202 17.05 12.99 2.65
CA MET A 202 16.50 11.74 2.15
C MET A 202 17.08 11.41 0.76
N HIS A 203 17.12 12.38 -0.14
CA HIS A 203 17.65 12.22 -1.49
C HIS A 203 19.12 11.78 -1.45
N ASP A 204 19.96 12.49 -0.71
CA ASP A 204 21.40 12.20 -0.59
C ASP A 204 21.64 10.80 0.00
N GLN A 205 20.86 10.41 1.01
CA GLN A 205 20.95 9.08 1.62
C GLN A 205 20.61 7.97 0.61
N ILE A 206 19.49 8.12 -0.10
CA ILE A 206 19.01 7.11 -1.06
C ILE A 206 19.94 7.04 -2.26
N ASP A 207 20.34 8.19 -2.82
CA ASP A 207 21.22 8.26 -3.98
C ASP A 207 22.60 7.65 -3.67
N THR A 208 23.16 7.97 -2.49
CA THR A 208 24.41 7.34 -2.03
C THR A 208 24.27 5.82 -1.92
N ALA A 209 23.17 5.31 -1.39
CA ALA A 209 22.92 3.88 -1.24
C ALA A 209 22.75 3.18 -2.60
N VAL A 210 21.97 3.77 -3.50
CA VAL A 210 21.77 3.28 -4.88
C VAL A 210 23.09 3.23 -5.63
N ASN A 211 23.90 4.30 -5.59
CA ASN A 211 25.21 4.36 -6.23
C ASN A 211 26.17 3.32 -5.65
N THR A 212 26.14 3.10 -4.34
CA THR A 212 26.97 2.08 -3.67
C THR A 212 26.57 0.67 -4.11
N LEU A 213 25.27 0.38 -4.24
CA LEU A 213 24.79 -0.93 -4.71
C LEU A 213 25.12 -1.17 -6.19
N ALA A 214 25.01 -0.14 -7.03
CA ALA A 214 25.37 -0.21 -8.44
C ALA A 214 26.87 -0.51 -8.65
N GLN A 215 27.75 0.03 -7.79
CA GLN A 215 29.18 -0.28 -7.80
C GLN A 215 29.48 -1.71 -7.33
N GLN A 216 28.67 -2.26 -6.42
CA GLN A 216 28.86 -3.60 -5.87
C GLN A 216 28.30 -4.71 -6.77
N ASN A 217 27.41 -4.40 -7.72
CA ASN A 217 26.67 -5.42 -8.47
C ASN A 217 26.31 -4.96 -9.91
N ILE A 218 26.70 -5.73 -10.93
CA ILE A 218 26.46 -5.41 -12.36
C ILE A 218 24.97 -5.58 -12.76
N VAL A 219 24.13 -6.21 -11.91
CA VAL A 219 22.75 -6.61 -12.26
C VAL A 219 21.67 -5.93 -11.39
N TYR A 220 22.03 -5.00 -10.49
CA TYR A 220 21.02 -4.29 -9.71
C TYR A 220 20.13 -3.44 -10.65
N ARG A 221 18.90 -3.88 -10.87
CA ARG A 221 17.93 -3.11 -11.67
C ARG A 221 17.28 -2.11 -10.75
N VAL A 222 17.90 -0.94 -10.63
CA VAL A 222 17.34 0.17 -9.86
C VAL A 222 15.94 0.47 -10.43
N PRO A 223 14.85 0.29 -9.67
CA PRO A 223 13.53 0.75 -10.10
C PRO A 223 13.54 2.28 -10.21
N ALA A 224 12.64 2.87 -10.99
CA ALA A 224 12.50 4.32 -10.99
C ALA A 224 12.11 4.75 -9.57
N TRP A 225 12.99 5.50 -8.89
CA TRP A 225 12.75 5.96 -7.53
C TRP A 225 12.64 7.47 -7.48
N HIS A 226 11.79 7.96 -6.58
CA HIS A 226 11.65 9.38 -6.28
C HIS A 226 11.11 9.57 -4.87
N ILE A 227 11.13 10.81 -4.40
CA ILE A 227 10.55 11.20 -3.11
C ILE A 227 9.26 11.96 -3.40
N SER A 228 8.17 11.59 -2.73
CA SER A 228 6.87 12.26 -2.85
C SER A 228 6.18 12.31 -1.50
N CYS A 229 5.55 13.44 -1.19
CA CYS A 229 4.68 13.55 -0.01
C CYS A 229 3.48 12.61 -0.11
N LEU A 230 2.95 12.21 1.04
CA LEU A 230 1.83 11.29 1.11
C LEU A 230 0.55 11.89 0.51
N GLU A 231 0.34 13.20 0.68
CA GLU A 231 -0.78 13.93 0.06
C GLU A 231 -0.71 13.88 -1.47
N THR A 232 0.46 14.18 -2.04
CA THR A 232 0.69 14.13 -3.48
C THR A 232 0.50 12.71 -4.02
N LEU A 233 0.93 11.69 -3.27
CA LEU A 233 0.75 10.30 -3.65
C LEU A 233 -0.74 9.90 -3.63
N HIS A 234 -1.54 10.41 -2.67
CA HIS A 234 -2.99 10.22 -2.68
C HIS A 234 -3.65 10.93 -3.86
N ASN A 235 -3.22 12.15 -4.19
CA ASN A 235 -3.75 12.92 -5.32
C ASN A 235 -3.37 12.32 -6.68
N ALA A 236 -2.16 11.77 -6.81
CA ALA A 236 -1.75 11.05 -8.01
C ALA A 236 -2.48 9.72 -8.16
N ALA A 237 -2.99 9.18 -7.06
CA ALA A 237 -3.76 7.95 -7.07
C ALA A 237 -5.25 8.17 -7.37
N GLY A 238 -5.80 9.36 -7.09
CA GLY A 238 -7.23 9.69 -7.20
C GLY A 238 -7.65 10.31 -8.52
#